data_AF-A0A953FN66-F1
#
_entry.id   AF-A0A953FN66-F1
#
_cell.length_a   1.000
_cell.length_b   1.000
_cell.length_c   1.000
_cell.angle_alpha   90.00
_cell.angle_beta   90.00
_cell.angle_gamma   90.00
#
_symmetry.space_group_name_H-M   'P 1'
#
loop_
_entity.id
_entity.type
_entity.pdbx_description
1 polymer ?
#
loop_
_entity_poly.entity_id
_entity_poly.type
_entity_poly.pdbx_seq_one_letter_code
_entity_poly.pdbx_strand_id
1 'polypeptide(L)'
;MNLSLLFARRYLLAKRSTNAVNIITVISITVVAVVTAAMAVVLITLNGISALVDKLYSPFDQDVTITLREGKTYPRDSLPLIGSQSRNNGVWNVQETG
;
A
#
# COMPACT_ATOMS: atom_id res chain seq x y z
N MET A 1 1.48 40.30 1.97
CA MET A 1 2.37 40.13 3.15
C MET A 1 1.54 39.49 4.28
N ASN A 2 1.87 38.28 4.73
CA ASN A 2 1.10 37.57 5.77
C ASN A 2 1.47 38.04 7.19
N LEU A 3 1.24 39.33 7.44
CA LEU A 3 1.50 39.99 8.73
C LEU A 3 0.73 39.30 9.87
N SER A 4 -0.53 38.92 9.64
CA SER A 4 -1.37 38.20 10.60
C SER A 4 -0.73 36.88 11.08
N LEU A 5 -0.18 36.09 10.15
CA LEU A 5 0.42 34.79 10.46
C LEU A 5 1.75 34.95 11.22
N LEU A 6 2.52 36.00 10.93
CA LEU A 6 3.71 36.40 11.67
C LEU A 6 3.39 36.84 13.11
N PHE A 7 2.32 37.62 13.31
CA PHE A 7 1.86 38.03 14.64
C PHE A 7 1.28 36.85 15.42
N ALA A 8 0.44 36.02 14.80
CA ALA A 8 -0.13 34.84 15.43
C ALA A 8 0.97 33.87 15.89
N ARG A 9 1.98 33.58 15.05
CA ARG A 9 3.12 32.74 15.41
C ARG A 9 3.92 33.34 16.58
N ARG A 10 4.17 34.66 16.56
CA ARG A 10 4.89 35.35 17.64
C ARG A 10 4.13 35.30 18.96
N TYR A 11 2.80 35.34 18.95
CA TYR A 11 1.97 35.25 20.15
C TYR A 11 1.78 33.81 20.64
N LEU A 12 1.68 32.83 19.74
CA LEU A 12 1.59 31.41 20.08
C LEU A 12 2.89 30.88 20.72
N LEU A 13 4.03 31.45 20.34
CA LEU A 13 5.37 31.09 20.84
C LEU A 13 5.93 32.11 21.86
N ALA A 14 5.18 33.17 22.19
CA ALA A 14 5.62 34.16 23.17
C ALA A 14 5.62 33.56 24.57
N LYS A 15 6.82 33.46 25.15
CA LYS A 15 7.07 32.99 26.52
C LYS A 15 6.52 34.00 27.52
N ARG A 16 5.21 34.00 27.79
CA ARG A 16 4.62 34.79 28.87
C ARG A 16 4.93 34.10 30.21
N SER A 17 5.56 34.84 31.12
CA SER A 17 5.97 34.41 32.45
C SER A 17 4.78 34.20 33.39
N THR A 18 4.00 33.15 33.13
CA THR A 18 2.93 32.63 34.00
C THR A 18 2.92 31.12 33.82
N ASN A 19 3.83 30.42 34.53
CA ASN A 19 4.16 29.01 34.29
C ASN A 19 2.94 28.07 34.23
N ALA A 20 1.93 28.30 35.05
CA ALA A 20 0.69 27.51 35.04
C ALA A 20 -0.10 27.66 33.73
N VAL A 21 -0.19 28.87 33.18
CA VAL A 21 -0.94 29.14 31.94
C VAL A 21 -0.25 28.48 30.75
N ASN A 22 1.07 28.58 30.65
CA ASN A 22 1.84 27.93 29.58
C ASN A 22 1.67 26.40 29.58
N ILE A 23 1.65 25.77 30.76
CA ILE A 23 1.42 24.32 30.89
C ILE A 23 0.02 23.95 30.37
N ILE A 24 -1.02 24.69 30.79
CA ILE A 24 -2.40 24.43 30.35
C ILE A 24 -2.53 24.58 28.83
N THR A 25 -1.93 25.63 28.25
CA THR A 25 -1.96 25.86 26.79
C THR A 25 -1.28 24.74 26.01
N VAL A 26 -0.11 24.27 26.46
CA VAL A 26 0.62 23.18 25.79
C VAL A 26 -0.16 21.87 25.86
N ILE A 27 -0.74 21.53 27.01
CA ILE A 27 -1.56 20.32 27.16
C ILE A 27 -2.79 20.42 26.25
N SER A 28 -3.48 21.56 26.23
CA SER A 28 -4.66 21.77 25.39
C SER A 28 -4.34 21.56 23.90
N ILE A 29 -3.27 22.16 23.40
CA ILE A 29 -2.85 22.01 22.00
C ILE A 29 -2.47 20.54 21.70
N THR A 30 -1.77 19.88 22.62
CA THR A 30 -1.35 18.49 22.44
C THR A 30 -2.57 17.55 22.35
N VAL A 31 -3.54 17.72 23.26
CA VAL A 31 -4.78 16.92 23.25
C VAL A 31 -5.56 17.13 21.96
N VAL A 32 -5.76 18.38 21.53
CA VAL A 32 -6.48 18.67 20.28
C VAL A 32 -5.76 18.05 19.08
N ALA A 33 -4.43 18.18 19.00
CA ALA A 33 -3.65 17.57 17.92
C ALA A 33 -3.81 16.05 17.87
N VAL A 34 -3.75 15.36 19.03
CA VAL A 34 -3.93 13.91 19.12
C VAL A 34 -5.35 13.50 18.72
N VAL A 35 -6.38 14.20 19.21
CA VAL A 35 -7.78 13.90 18.89
C VAL A 35 -8.07 14.09 17.41
N THR A 36 -7.60 15.19 16.81
CA THR A 36 -7.78 15.45 15.37
C THR A 36 -7.04 14.43 14.53
N ALA A 37 -5.82 14.05 14.90
CA ALA A 37 -5.07 13.00 14.19
C ALA A 37 -5.77 11.64 14.28
N ALA A 38 -6.26 11.25 15.47
CA ALA A 38 -7.02 10.02 15.66
C ALA A 38 -8.29 10.00 14.80
N MET A 39 -9.04 11.10 14.77
CA MET A 39 -10.25 11.21 13.95
C MET A 39 -9.95 11.12 12.45
N ALA A 40 -8.86 11.76 12.00
CA ALA A 40 -8.42 11.66 10.61
C ALA A 40 -8.06 10.22 10.23
N VAL A 41 -7.36 9.48 11.09
CA VAL A 41 -7.01 8.06 10.85
C VAL A 41 -8.25 7.19 10.72
N VAL A 42 -9.27 7.42 11.56
CA VAL A 42 -10.54 6.68 11.47
C VAL A 42 -11.22 6.95 10.12
N LEU A 43 -11.31 8.22 9.70
CA LEU A 43 -11.90 8.58 8.42
C LEU A 43 -11.14 7.98 7.23
N ILE A 44 -9.80 8.02 7.26
CA ILE A 44 -8.96 7.39 6.24
C ILE A 44 -9.23 5.89 6.16
N THR A 45 -9.28 5.22 7.32
CA THR A 45 -9.49 3.77 7.40
C THR A 45 -10.88 3.38 6.90
N LEU A 46 -11.93 4.10 7.31
CA LEU A 46 -13.29 3.84 6.84
C LEU A 46 -13.44 4.04 5.32
N ASN A 47 -12.78 5.06 4.76
CA ASN A 47 -12.76 5.28 3.31
C ASN A 47 -12.03 4.16 2.54
N GLY A 48 -11.01 3.53 3.15
CA GLY A 48 -10.23 2.45 2.52
C GLY A 48 -10.77 1.03 2.74
N ILE A 49 -11.58 0.81 3.78
CA ILE A 49 -12.09 -0.52 4.15
C ILE A 49 -13.00 -1.10 3.07
N SER A 50 -13.81 -0.29 2.39
CA SER A 50 -14.75 -0.77 1.36
C SER A 50 -14.04 -1.57 0.26
N ALA A 51 -12.95 -1.04 -0.30
CA ALA A 51 -12.18 -1.72 -1.33
C ALA A 51 -11.47 -3.00 -0.84
N LEU A 52 -11.10 -3.06 0.44
CA LEU A 52 -10.53 -4.25 1.05
C LEU A 52 -11.59 -5.33 1.25
N VAL A 53 -12.77 -4.95 1.75
CA VAL A 53 -13.92 -5.84 1.92
C VAL A 53 -14.35 -6.38 0.55
N ASP A 54 -14.48 -5.53 -0.46
CA ASP A 54 -14.82 -5.95 -1.82
C ASP A 54 -13.78 -6.94 -2.37
N LYS A 55 -12.48 -6.70 -2.17
CA LYS A 55 -11.44 -7.66 -2.58
C LYS A 55 -11.49 -8.99 -1.83
N LEU A 56 -11.91 -8.98 -0.57
CA LEU A 56 -12.01 -10.19 0.25
C LEU A 56 -13.26 -11.01 -0.10
N TYR A 57 -14.40 -10.37 -0.39
CA TYR A 57 -15.66 -11.05 -0.70
C TYR A 57 -15.89 -11.29 -2.20
N SER A 58 -15.32 -10.47 -3.09
CA SER A 58 -15.39 -10.67 -4.54
C SER A 58 -15.00 -12.07 -5.00
N PRO A 59 -13.92 -12.74 -4.52
CA PRO A 59 -13.60 -14.10 -4.95
C PRO A 59 -14.58 -15.17 -4.46
N PHE A 60 -15.45 -14.88 -3.49
CA PHE A 60 -16.43 -15.84 -2.96
C PHE A 60 -17.80 -15.77 -3.65
N ASP A 61 -18.05 -14.73 -4.45
CA ASP A 61 -19.33 -14.49 -5.15
C ASP A 61 -19.17 -14.39 -6.68
N GLN A 62 -18.06 -14.90 -7.25
CA GLN A 62 -17.84 -14.86 -8.71
C GLN A 62 -18.66 -15.93 -9.43
N ASP A 63 -19.50 -15.49 -10.37
CA ASP A 63 -20.20 -16.35 -11.36
C ASP A 63 -19.23 -17.14 -12.26
N VAL A 64 -17.97 -16.66 -12.38
CA VAL A 64 -16.89 -17.36 -13.08
C VAL A 64 -15.70 -17.52 -12.15
N THR A 65 -15.47 -18.76 -11.70
CA THR A 65 -14.28 -19.14 -10.94
C THR A 65 -13.14 -19.47 -11.91
N ILE A 66 -12.07 -18.67 -11.93
CA ILE A 66 -10.81 -19.06 -12.58
C ILE A 66 -9.99 -19.85 -11.56
N THR A 67 -10.27 -21.15 -11.45
CA THR A 67 -9.35 -22.08 -10.79
C THR A 67 -8.16 -22.34 -11.72
N LEU A 68 -6.96 -22.46 -11.15
CA LEU A 68 -5.83 -23.06 -11.85
C LEU A 68 -6.24 -24.48 -12.27
N ARG A 69 -6.48 -24.71 -13.57
CA ARG A 69 -6.89 -26.04 -14.06
C ARG A 69 -5.83 -27.11 -13.81
N GLU A 70 -4.55 -26.74 -13.80
CA GLU A 70 -3.46 -27.66 -13.48
C GLU A 70 -2.40 -26.91 -12.67
N GLY A 71 -2.00 -27.50 -11.54
CA GLY A 71 -0.80 -27.05 -10.84
C GLY A 71 0.39 -27.11 -11.80
N LYS A 72 1.25 -26.09 -11.75
CA LYS A 72 2.54 -26.09 -12.45
C LYS A 72 3.46 -27.16 -11.84
N THR A 73 3.15 -28.43 -12.05
CA THR A 73 4.07 -29.53 -11.80
C THR A 73 4.88 -29.68 -13.06
N TYR A 74 6.09 -29.13 -13.06
CA TYR A 74 7.07 -29.44 -14.09
C TYR A 74 7.36 -30.95 -14.04
N PRO A 75 7.16 -31.71 -15.13
CA PRO A 75 7.62 -33.09 -15.16
C PRO A 75 9.13 -33.08 -14.98
N ARG A 76 9.62 -33.89 -14.04
CA ARG A 76 11.05 -33.98 -13.68
C ARG A 76 11.94 -34.31 -14.89
N ASP A 77 11.32 -34.82 -15.97
CA ASP A 77 11.93 -35.21 -17.24
C ASP A 77 12.17 -34.04 -18.21
N SER A 78 11.61 -32.86 -17.94
CA SER A 78 11.79 -31.66 -18.77
C SER A 78 12.96 -30.77 -18.32
N LEU A 79 13.63 -31.14 -17.22
CA LEU A 79 14.92 -30.54 -16.86
C LEU A 79 15.97 -31.13 -17.80
N PRO A 80 16.58 -30.34 -18.70
CA PRO A 80 17.71 -30.82 -19.47
C PRO A 80 18.83 -31.03 -18.46
N LEU A 81 19.01 -32.28 -18.01
CA LEU A 81 20.21 -32.65 -17.29
C LEU A 81 21.36 -32.30 -18.23
N ILE A 82 22.19 -31.36 -17.78
CA ILE A 82 23.35 -30.85 -18.49
C ILE A 82 24.31 -32.05 -18.67
N GLY A 83 24.15 -32.80 -19.76
CA GLY A 83 24.81 -34.09 -19.90
C GLY A 83 24.35 -34.92 -21.10
N SER A 84 24.27 -34.33 -22.29
CA SER A 84 24.49 -35.02 -23.59
C SER A 84 24.22 -34.08 -24.77
N GLN A 85 25.04 -33.04 -24.90
CA GLN A 85 25.23 -32.40 -26.21
C GLN A 85 26.08 -33.36 -27.05
N SER A 86 25.45 -34.28 -27.78
CA SER A 86 26.13 -35.09 -28.77
C SER A 86 25.19 -35.41 -29.92
N ARG A 87 25.55 -34.86 -31.09
CA ARG A 87 25.15 -35.27 -32.45
C ARG A 87 23.73 -34.84 -32.84
N ASN A 88 23.44 -34.33 -34.03
CA ASN A 88 24.16 -34.11 -35.27
C ASN A 88 23.16 -33.37 -36.20
N ASN A 89 23.68 -32.51 -37.09
CA ASN A 89 23.06 -32.00 -38.32
C ASN A 89 21.73 -31.24 -38.26
N GLY A 90 21.75 -30.07 -38.89
CA GLY A 90 20.63 -29.16 -38.98
C GLY A 90 19.53 -29.63 -39.92
N VAL A 91 18.32 -29.17 -39.62
CA VAL A 91 17.30 -28.66 -40.53
C VAL A 91 16.37 -27.81 -39.65
N TRP A 92 16.43 -26.48 -39.76
CA TRP A 92 15.35 -25.63 -39.24
C TRP A 92 14.30 -25.52 -40.36
N ASN A 93 13.27 -26.35 -40.30
CA ASN A 93 12.10 -26.19 -41.17
C ASN A 93 11.18 -25.15 -40.55
N VAL A 94 11.21 -23.94 -41.11
CA VAL A 94 10.19 -22.92 -40.91
C VAL A 94 8.92 -23.42 -41.62
N GLN A 95 7.84 -23.61 -40.87
CA GLN A 95 6.52 -23.89 -41.43
C GLN A 95 5.92 -22.56 -41.93
N GLU A 96 5.69 -22.47 -43.24
CA GLU A 96 4.91 -21.40 -43.87
C GLU A 96 3.42 -21.58 -43.57
N THR A 97 2.76 -20.46 -43.24
CA THR A 97 1.31 -20.36 -43.02
C THR A 97 0.58 -20.38 -44.37
N GLY A 98 -0.36 -21.32 -44.52
CA GLY A 98 -1.40 -21.33 -45.56
C GLY A 98 -2.68 -21.92 -44.97
#